data_AF-A0A258SAJ3-F1
#
_entry.id   AF-A0A258SAJ3-F1
#
_cell.length_a   1.000
_cell.length_b   1.000
_cell.length_c   1.000
_cell.angle_alpha   90.00
_cell.angle_beta   90.00
_cell.angle_gamma   90.00
#
_symmetry.space_group_name_H-M   'P 1'
#
loop_
_entity.id
_entity.type
_entity.pdbx_description
1 polymer ?
#
loop_
_entity_poly.entity_id
_entity_poly.type
_entity_poly.pdbx_seq_one_letter_code
_entity_poly.pdbx_strand_id
1 'polypeptide(L)'
;MVTKNNPVVRGQWVLLAAGLALILAVGYSVMRQKSTESAAPPIAKAGSIPTQGNDIELLQARAQASPGDANNWATLGDALFAKGRFDEAIVALEKGSVAAPDRADIWSALGEARVMASPRDPMPSAALTAFRKALTIDPKDPRSRYFTAVARDLRGEHQGAIDDWLALLKDTPPGATWENDLRRTITQVAKINKIDVTEKLAALAPTSNHPAMPSGLIGGAAIPGPSAEQIRAAAALTPSQQDSMAQQMVSQLEGKLRANPGNLDGWVMLMRSRKTLGEEAKASRALADAIAANPAAAARLQSEAAALGIAKL
;
A
#
# COMPACT_ATOMS: atom_id res chain seq x y z
N MET A 1 -9.42 -15.67 37.48
CA MET A 1 -10.36 -14.94 36.61
C MET A 1 -9.88 -15.09 35.17
N VAL A 2 -10.60 -15.90 34.38
CA VAL A 2 -10.27 -16.15 32.97
C VAL A 2 -10.86 -15.01 32.14
N THR A 3 -10.01 -14.18 31.55
CA THR A 3 -10.43 -13.19 30.54
C THR A 3 -10.84 -13.94 29.28
N LYS A 4 -12.15 -13.99 29.02
CA LYS A 4 -12.69 -14.47 27.74
C LYS A 4 -12.18 -13.56 26.62
N ASN A 5 -11.27 -14.08 25.80
CA ASN A 5 -10.87 -13.49 24.52
C ASN A 5 -12.12 -13.38 23.64
N ASN A 6 -12.59 -12.16 23.38
CA ASN A 6 -13.78 -11.92 22.58
C ASN A 6 -13.36 -11.76 21.10
N PRO A 7 -13.67 -12.71 20.21
CA PRO A 7 -13.17 -12.73 18.82
C PRO A 7 -13.64 -11.54 17.97
N VAL A 8 -14.74 -10.89 18.37
CA VAL A 8 -15.31 -9.70 17.71
C VAL A 8 -14.35 -8.49 17.77
N VAL A 9 -13.65 -8.31 18.91
CA VAL A 9 -12.72 -7.19 19.10
C VAL A 9 -11.44 -7.37 18.27
N ARG A 10 -11.00 -8.62 18.04
CA ARG A 10 -9.83 -8.91 17.20
C ARG A 10 -10.10 -8.73 15.71
N GLY A 11 -11.33 -8.92 15.25
CA GLY A 11 -11.73 -8.66 13.85
C GLY A 11 -11.68 -7.18 13.47
N GLN A 12 -11.99 -6.28 14.41
CA GLN A 12 -11.99 -4.82 14.20
C GLN A 12 -10.58 -4.25 13.96
N TRP A 13 -9.55 -4.81 14.60
CA TRP A 13 -8.15 -4.38 14.38
C TRP A 13 -7.58 -4.86 13.03
N VAL A 14 -8.07 -5.98 12.49
CA VAL A 14 -7.64 -6.51 11.19
C VAL A 14 -8.15 -5.65 10.03
N LEU A 15 -9.34 -5.06 10.16
CA LEU A 15 -9.92 -4.16 9.15
C LEU A 15 -9.25 -2.77 9.14
N LEU A 16 -8.82 -2.26 10.31
CA LEU A 16 -8.03 -1.03 10.42
C LEU A 16 -6.62 -1.18 9.82
N ALA A 17 -5.98 -2.35 10.02
CA ALA A 17 -4.66 -2.64 9.43
C ALA A 17 -4.72 -2.79 7.89
N ALA A 18 -5.84 -3.26 7.33
CA ALA A 18 -6.06 -3.31 5.88
C ALA A 18 -6.26 -1.92 5.25
N GLY A 19 -6.78 -0.95 6.02
CA GLY A 19 -6.85 0.45 5.60
C GLY A 19 -5.46 1.08 5.36
N LEU A 20 -4.49 0.81 6.22
CA LEU A 20 -3.13 1.38 6.17
C LEU A 20 -2.35 1.08 4.87
N ALA A 21 -2.61 -0.06 4.22
CA ALA A 21 -1.98 -0.41 2.94
C ALA A 21 -2.66 0.26 1.72
N LEU A 22 -4.00 0.37 1.75
CA LEU A 22 -4.83 1.00 0.72
C LEU A 22 -4.61 2.53 0.64
N ILE A 23 -4.34 3.14 1.79
CA ILE A 23 -4.06 4.56 2.02
C ILE A 23 -2.82 5.05 1.28
N LEU A 24 -1.70 4.32 1.35
CA LEU A 24 -0.45 4.69 0.68
C LEU A 24 -0.57 4.59 -0.85
N ALA A 25 -1.47 3.76 -1.34
CA ALA A 25 -1.67 3.47 -2.75
C ALA A 25 -2.62 4.48 -3.45
N VAL A 26 -3.70 4.92 -2.79
CA VAL A 26 -4.64 5.89 -3.36
C VAL A 26 -4.04 7.30 -3.42
N GLY A 27 -3.35 7.75 -2.36
CA GLY A 27 -2.69 9.06 -2.32
C GLY A 27 -1.59 9.24 -3.38
N TYR A 28 -0.87 8.17 -3.70
CA TYR A 28 0.19 8.19 -4.74
C TYR A 28 -0.36 8.34 -6.16
N SER A 29 -1.59 7.89 -6.44
CA SER A 29 -2.18 7.90 -7.79
C SER A 29 -2.62 9.30 -8.27
N VAL A 30 -3.13 10.14 -7.36
CA VAL A 30 -3.53 11.54 -7.66
C VAL A 30 -2.32 12.43 -7.97
N MET A 31 -1.16 12.11 -7.36
CA MET A 31 0.07 12.90 -7.49
C MET A 31 0.72 12.80 -8.89
N ARG A 32 0.45 11.72 -9.64
CA ARG A 32 1.10 11.44 -10.94
C ARG A 32 0.35 11.96 -12.17
N GLN A 33 -0.97 12.12 -12.12
CA GLN A 33 -1.75 12.64 -13.26
C GLN A 33 -1.57 14.15 -13.47
N LYS A 34 -1.38 14.92 -12.38
CA LYS A 34 -1.26 16.39 -12.46
C LYS A 34 0.09 16.88 -12.99
N SER A 35 1.14 16.05 -12.94
CA SER A 35 2.49 16.44 -13.35
C SER A 35 2.73 16.36 -14.85
N THR A 36 1.87 15.70 -15.62
CA THR A 36 2.00 15.55 -17.08
C THR A 36 1.23 16.60 -17.88
N GLU A 37 0.31 17.34 -17.25
CA GLU A 37 -0.61 18.24 -17.97
C GLU A 37 -0.20 19.72 -17.93
N SER A 38 0.65 20.13 -17.00
CA SER A 38 1.13 21.52 -16.89
C SER A 38 2.57 21.63 -17.37
N ALA A 39 2.77 21.59 -18.68
CA ALA A 39 4.00 22.01 -19.33
C ALA A 39 3.80 23.42 -19.93
N ALA A 40 4.32 24.43 -19.25
CA ALA A 40 4.58 25.77 -19.79
C ALA A 40 6.09 26.11 -19.61
N PRO A 41 6.68 26.95 -20.48
CA PRO A 41 8.10 26.92 -20.81
C PRO A 41 9.02 27.57 -19.76
N PRO A 42 10.35 27.34 -19.85
CA PRO A 42 11.28 27.68 -18.79
C PRO A 42 11.60 29.17 -18.77
N ILE A 43 11.53 29.79 -17.59
CA ILE A 43 12.21 31.07 -17.32
C ILE A 43 13.20 30.83 -16.18
N ALA A 44 14.42 31.29 -16.41
CA ALA A 44 15.62 30.93 -15.66
C ALA A 44 15.81 31.68 -14.33
N LYS A 45 16.36 30.93 -13.36
CA LYS A 45 17.24 31.26 -12.22
C LYS A 45 16.88 32.42 -11.28
N ALA A 46 16.42 32.05 -10.09
CA ALA A 46 16.88 32.61 -8.81
C ALA A 46 16.77 31.54 -7.71
N GLY A 47 17.88 31.20 -7.05
CA GLY A 47 17.94 30.33 -5.87
C GLY A 47 17.57 28.87 -6.11
N SER A 48 18.54 27.97 -6.10
CA SER A 48 18.29 26.53 -6.05
C SER A 48 17.58 26.17 -4.74
N ILE A 49 16.24 26.15 -4.76
CA ILE A 49 15.45 25.48 -3.74
C ILE A 49 15.77 23.99 -3.88
N PRO A 50 16.22 23.28 -2.82
CA PRO A 50 16.41 21.84 -2.90
C PRO A 50 15.06 21.17 -3.12
N THR A 51 14.73 20.84 -4.36
CA THR A 51 13.69 19.87 -4.69
C THR A 51 14.22 18.50 -4.37
N GLN A 52 13.98 18.05 -3.12
CA GLN A 52 13.71 16.67 -2.69
C GLN A 52 14.09 16.52 -1.21
N GLY A 53 13.17 16.92 -0.33
CA GLY A 53 13.25 16.59 1.08
C GLY A 53 11.84 16.33 1.58
N ASN A 54 11.59 15.12 2.11
CA ASN A 54 10.47 14.83 3.01
C ASN A 54 10.70 15.51 4.39
N ASP A 55 11.35 16.67 4.37
CA ASP A 55 11.67 17.44 5.55
C ASP A 55 10.42 18.25 5.90
N ILE A 56 9.80 17.84 7.00
CA ILE A 56 8.57 18.44 7.48
C ILE A 56 8.76 19.93 7.77
N GLU A 57 9.95 20.34 8.24
CA GLU A 57 10.23 21.75 8.57
C GLU A 57 10.21 22.62 7.31
N LEU A 58 10.83 22.15 6.23
CA LEU A 58 10.83 22.85 4.95
C LEU A 58 9.42 22.95 4.35
N LEU A 59 8.65 21.84 4.37
CA LEU A 59 7.28 21.81 3.89
C LEU A 59 6.37 22.75 4.70
N GLN A 60 6.57 22.81 6.02
CA GLN A 60 5.87 23.71 6.91
C GLN A 60 6.19 25.17 6.61
N ALA A 61 7.47 25.53 6.47
CA ALA A 61 7.89 26.88 6.11
C ALA A 61 7.27 27.33 4.77
N ARG A 62 7.26 26.43 3.77
CA ARG A 62 6.65 26.70 2.45
C ARG A 62 5.13 26.94 2.55
N ALA A 63 4.42 26.10 3.29
CA ALA A 63 2.98 26.26 3.48
C ALA A 63 2.63 27.56 4.24
N GLN A 64 3.44 27.93 5.24
CA GLN A 64 3.28 29.17 5.98
C GLN A 64 3.59 30.43 5.15
N ALA A 65 4.59 30.37 4.26
CA ALA A 65 4.93 31.48 3.38
C ALA A 65 3.88 31.75 2.30
N SER A 66 3.00 30.79 2.01
CA SER A 66 1.91 30.92 1.04
C SER A 66 0.62 30.29 1.56
N PRO A 67 -0.05 30.90 2.56
CA PRO A 67 -1.20 30.30 3.23
C PRO A 67 -2.40 30.02 2.31
N GLY A 68 -2.53 30.74 1.19
CA GLY A 68 -3.58 30.52 0.19
C GLY A 68 -3.27 29.42 -0.83
N ASP A 69 -2.05 28.85 -0.85
CA ASP A 69 -1.71 27.74 -1.73
C ASP A 69 -2.05 26.41 -1.06
N ALA A 70 -3.24 25.90 -1.36
CA ALA A 70 -3.74 24.65 -0.83
C ALA A 70 -2.83 23.44 -1.13
N ASN A 71 -2.01 23.47 -2.21
CA ASN A 71 -1.14 22.35 -2.54
C ASN A 71 0.03 22.22 -1.55
N ASN A 72 0.53 23.34 -1.02
CA ASN A 72 1.61 23.31 -0.01
C ASN A 72 1.09 22.73 1.31
N TRP A 73 -0.14 23.09 1.70
CA TRP A 73 -0.81 22.50 2.86
C TRP A 73 -1.11 21.01 2.67
N ALA A 74 -1.59 20.60 1.49
CA ALA A 74 -1.84 19.20 1.18
C ALA A 74 -0.56 18.37 1.22
N THR A 75 0.53 18.85 0.60
CA THR A 75 1.83 18.17 0.59
C THR A 75 2.40 18.01 2.00
N LEU A 76 2.29 19.05 2.84
CA LEU A 76 2.67 18.97 4.25
C LEU A 76 1.81 17.93 4.99
N GLY A 77 0.49 17.95 4.78
CA GLY A 77 -0.45 16.99 5.34
C GLY A 77 -0.10 15.54 5.00
N ASP A 78 0.14 15.26 3.72
CA ASP A 78 0.52 13.92 3.24
C ASP A 78 1.86 13.46 3.84
N ALA A 79 2.85 14.35 3.92
CA ALA A 79 4.14 14.03 4.51
C ALA A 79 4.05 13.75 6.01
N LEU A 80 3.27 14.55 6.75
CA LEU A 80 2.99 14.32 8.18
C LEU A 80 2.25 13.00 8.39
N PHE A 81 1.26 12.71 7.56
CA PHE A 81 0.50 11.47 7.58
C PHE A 81 1.43 10.26 7.38
N ALA A 82 2.32 10.31 6.37
CA ALA A 82 3.28 9.24 6.09
C ALA A 82 4.28 8.99 7.24
N LYS A 83 4.47 9.98 8.13
CA LYS A 83 5.28 9.87 9.35
C LYS A 83 4.47 9.46 10.59
N GLY A 84 3.17 9.18 10.44
CA GLY A 84 2.27 8.86 11.54
C GLY A 84 1.89 10.05 12.43
N ARG A 85 2.24 11.28 12.02
CA ARG A 85 1.94 12.52 12.75
C ARG A 85 0.54 13.01 12.40
N PHE A 86 -0.47 12.21 12.72
CA PHE A 86 -1.84 12.39 12.22
C PHE A 86 -2.51 13.67 12.70
N ASP A 87 -2.32 14.06 13.98
CA ASP A 87 -2.89 15.31 14.50
C ASP A 87 -2.36 16.55 13.77
N GLU A 88 -1.07 16.55 13.43
CA GLU A 88 -0.45 17.64 12.69
C GLU A 88 -0.89 17.64 11.21
N ALA A 89 -1.07 16.44 10.63
CA ALA A 89 -1.62 16.30 9.29
C ALA A 89 -3.03 16.89 9.20
N ILE A 90 -3.88 16.68 10.23
CA ILE A 90 -5.21 17.28 10.32
C ILE A 90 -5.12 18.80 10.26
N VAL A 91 -4.24 19.43 11.06
CA VAL A 91 -4.07 20.88 11.07
C VAL A 91 -3.63 21.41 9.71
N ALA A 92 -2.70 20.74 9.02
CA ALA A 92 -2.26 21.14 7.70
C ALA A 92 -3.40 21.02 6.67
N LEU A 93 -4.13 19.89 6.67
CA LEU A 93 -5.22 19.62 5.74
C LEU A 93 -6.44 20.51 5.98
N GLU A 94 -6.70 20.95 7.21
CA GLU A 94 -7.73 21.95 7.53
C GLU A 94 -7.39 23.32 6.93
N LYS A 95 -6.12 23.75 6.99
CA LYS A 95 -5.69 24.97 6.29
C LYS A 95 -5.80 24.83 4.78
N GLY A 96 -5.44 23.66 4.25
CA GLY A 96 -5.61 23.35 2.83
C GLY A 96 -7.07 23.40 2.38
N SER A 97 -8.00 22.88 3.19
CA SER A 97 -9.43 22.87 2.86
C SER A 97 -10.10 24.24 2.99
N VAL A 98 -9.57 25.13 3.84
CA VAL A 98 -9.95 26.55 3.86
C VAL A 98 -9.43 27.28 2.62
N ALA A 99 -8.18 27.02 2.22
CA ALA A 99 -7.57 27.66 1.05
C ALA A 99 -8.22 27.23 -0.28
N ALA A 100 -8.67 25.98 -0.39
CA ALA A 100 -9.39 25.46 -1.56
C ALA A 100 -10.56 24.56 -1.13
N PRO A 101 -11.75 25.13 -0.85
CA PRO A 101 -12.90 24.39 -0.31
C PRO A 101 -13.57 23.44 -1.31
N ASP A 102 -13.21 23.51 -2.58
CA ASP A 102 -13.69 22.71 -3.71
C ASP A 102 -12.70 21.60 -4.12
N ARG A 103 -11.67 21.32 -3.32
CA ARG A 103 -10.71 20.23 -3.56
C ARG A 103 -11.10 18.95 -2.82
N ALA A 104 -11.74 18.02 -3.52
CA ALA A 104 -12.18 16.74 -2.96
C ALA A 104 -11.05 15.93 -2.32
N ASP A 105 -9.85 15.93 -2.93
CA ASP A 105 -8.68 15.19 -2.48
C ASP A 105 -8.18 15.62 -1.09
N ILE A 106 -8.27 16.93 -0.78
CA ILE A 106 -7.87 17.47 0.54
C ILE A 106 -8.91 17.07 1.59
N TRP A 107 -10.20 17.16 1.26
CA TRP A 107 -11.27 16.74 2.17
C TRP A 107 -11.22 15.24 2.45
N SER A 108 -10.91 14.41 1.46
CA SER A 108 -10.81 12.98 1.66
C SER A 108 -9.56 12.63 2.48
N ALA A 109 -8.41 13.28 2.25
CA ALA A 109 -7.21 13.13 3.08
C ALA A 109 -7.46 13.56 4.54
N LEU A 110 -8.20 14.66 4.75
CA LEU A 110 -8.58 15.13 6.09
C LEU A 110 -9.45 14.11 6.83
N GLY A 111 -10.41 13.50 6.13
CA GLY A 111 -11.24 12.44 6.70
C GLY A 111 -10.40 11.26 7.16
N GLU A 112 -9.45 10.83 6.34
CA GLU A 112 -8.55 9.73 6.64
C GLU A 112 -7.62 10.03 7.82
N ALA A 113 -7.00 11.22 7.84
CA ALA A 113 -6.16 11.65 8.96
C ALA A 113 -6.94 11.64 10.28
N ARG A 114 -8.23 12.02 10.27
CA ARG A 114 -9.12 11.96 11.44
C ARG A 114 -9.47 10.54 11.86
N VAL A 115 -9.63 9.59 10.93
CA VAL A 115 -9.76 8.16 11.26
C VAL A 115 -8.50 7.67 11.98
N MET A 116 -7.33 7.98 11.42
CA MET A 116 -6.05 7.48 11.93
C MET A 116 -5.63 8.10 13.25
N ALA A 117 -5.96 9.37 13.50
CA ALA A 117 -5.70 10.04 14.78
C ALA A 117 -6.63 9.56 15.91
N SER A 118 -7.75 8.91 15.58
CA SER A 118 -8.75 8.55 16.57
C SER A 118 -8.33 7.32 17.40
N PRO A 119 -8.19 7.44 18.73
CA PRO A 119 -7.73 6.34 19.57
C PRO A 119 -8.82 5.32 19.92
N ARG A 120 -10.10 5.67 19.72
CA ARG A 120 -11.24 4.90 20.26
C ARG A 120 -12.37 4.70 19.27
N ASP A 121 -12.63 5.70 18.44
CA ASP A 121 -13.68 5.63 17.44
C ASP A 121 -13.06 5.25 16.08
N PRO A 122 -13.32 4.05 15.55
CA PRO A 122 -12.79 3.63 14.25
C PRO A 122 -13.34 4.44 13.08
N MET A 123 -14.39 5.24 13.29
CA MET A 123 -14.95 6.13 12.26
C MET A 123 -15.58 7.39 12.88
N PRO A 124 -14.76 8.39 13.29
CA PRO A 124 -15.26 9.61 13.90
C PRO A 124 -16.23 10.38 13.01
N SER A 125 -17.24 11.01 13.62
CA SER A 125 -18.22 11.85 12.89
C SER A 125 -17.58 12.97 12.08
N ALA A 126 -16.46 13.54 12.57
CA ALA A 126 -15.68 14.55 11.88
C ALA A 126 -14.98 13.99 10.62
N ALA A 127 -14.59 12.71 10.61
CA ALA A 127 -14.06 12.04 9.43
C ALA A 127 -15.16 11.83 8.38
N LEU A 128 -16.31 11.30 8.79
CA LEU A 128 -17.47 11.10 7.90
C LEU A 128 -17.98 12.41 7.29
N THR A 129 -17.88 13.51 8.01
CA THR A 129 -18.23 14.83 7.50
C THR A 129 -17.27 15.26 6.39
N ALA A 130 -15.98 15.02 6.55
CA ALA A 130 -14.97 15.32 5.52
C ALA A 130 -15.14 14.43 4.28
N PHE A 131 -15.36 13.12 4.44
CA PHE A 131 -15.63 12.22 3.31
C PHE A 131 -16.91 12.59 2.55
N ARG A 132 -18.00 12.94 3.24
CA ARG A 132 -19.23 13.42 2.57
C ARG A 132 -19.01 14.73 1.81
N LYS A 133 -18.18 15.63 2.35
CA LYS A 133 -17.80 16.87 1.66
C LYS A 133 -17.01 16.56 0.39
N ALA A 134 -16.04 15.65 0.45
CA ALA A 134 -15.31 15.18 -0.72
C ALA A 134 -16.26 14.57 -1.77
N LEU A 135 -17.19 13.70 -1.38
CA LEU A 135 -18.16 13.08 -2.30
C LEU A 135 -19.18 14.06 -2.89
N THR A 136 -19.43 15.19 -2.22
CA THR A 136 -20.26 16.28 -2.79
C THR A 136 -19.53 17.00 -3.92
N ILE A 137 -18.20 17.06 -3.85
CA ILE A 137 -17.34 17.71 -4.85
C ILE A 137 -17.02 16.72 -5.98
N ASP A 138 -16.55 15.52 -5.64
CA ASP A 138 -16.26 14.43 -6.55
C ASP A 138 -16.93 13.13 -6.06
N PRO A 139 -18.09 12.77 -6.64
CA PRO A 139 -18.79 11.52 -6.30
C PRO A 139 -17.99 10.25 -6.58
N LYS A 140 -16.90 10.33 -7.35
CA LYS A 140 -16.03 9.20 -7.68
C LYS A 140 -14.75 9.14 -6.84
N ASP A 141 -14.56 10.04 -5.87
CA ASP A 141 -13.37 10.04 -5.01
C ASP A 141 -13.19 8.66 -4.32
N PRO A 142 -12.14 7.89 -4.68
CA PRO A 142 -12.02 6.50 -4.27
C PRO A 142 -11.81 6.34 -2.77
N ARG A 143 -11.06 7.27 -2.14
CA ARG A 143 -10.79 7.29 -0.71
C ARG A 143 -12.09 7.43 0.09
N SER A 144 -12.93 8.39 -0.27
CA SER A 144 -14.19 8.64 0.43
C SER A 144 -15.21 7.52 0.20
N ARG A 145 -15.29 6.98 -1.02
CA ARG A 145 -16.13 5.79 -1.31
C ARG A 145 -15.70 4.59 -0.47
N TYR A 146 -14.40 4.35 -0.34
CA TYR A 146 -13.88 3.28 0.50
C TYR A 146 -14.26 3.46 1.98
N PHE A 147 -13.96 4.63 2.57
CA PHE A 147 -14.19 4.85 4.00
C PHE A 147 -15.67 4.99 4.38
N THR A 148 -16.53 5.48 3.49
CA THR A 148 -17.98 5.48 3.74
C THR A 148 -18.57 4.07 3.72
N ALA A 149 -18.06 3.18 2.86
CA ALA A 149 -18.38 1.75 2.91
C ALA A 149 -17.80 1.07 4.17
N VAL A 150 -16.60 1.43 4.64
CA VAL A 150 -16.10 0.99 5.97
C VAL A 150 -17.05 1.43 7.08
N ALA A 151 -17.53 2.67 7.06
CA ALA A 151 -18.48 3.17 8.05
C ALA A 151 -19.79 2.38 8.04
N ARG A 152 -20.22 1.91 6.87
CA ARG A 152 -21.39 1.06 6.68
C ARG A 152 -21.17 -0.34 7.25
N ASP A 153 -20.01 -0.94 6.97
CA ASP A 153 -19.60 -2.22 7.53
C ASP A 153 -19.56 -2.21 9.07
N LEU A 154 -18.99 -1.15 9.66
CA LEU A 154 -18.91 -0.97 11.12
C LEU A 154 -20.29 -0.86 11.79
N ARG A 155 -21.34 -0.47 11.05
CA ARG A 155 -22.73 -0.45 11.53
C ARG A 155 -23.48 -1.78 11.33
N GLY A 156 -22.80 -2.81 10.82
CA GLY A 156 -23.38 -4.13 10.55
C GLY A 156 -24.04 -4.26 9.17
N GLU A 157 -23.98 -3.22 8.33
CA GLU A 157 -24.54 -3.22 6.98
C GLU A 157 -23.57 -3.89 5.97
N HIS A 158 -23.07 -5.09 6.28
CA HIS A 158 -21.96 -5.77 5.59
C HIS A 158 -22.23 -6.00 4.08
N GLN A 159 -23.45 -6.40 3.73
CA GLN A 159 -23.84 -6.60 2.33
C GLN A 159 -23.76 -5.29 1.54
N GLY A 160 -24.31 -4.21 2.12
CA GLY A 160 -24.27 -2.89 1.49
C GLY A 160 -22.85 -2.37 1.32
N ALA A 161 -22.00 -2.55 2.34
CA ALA A 161 -20.57 -2.19 2.26
C ALA A 161 -19.83 -2.96 1.14
N ILE A 162 -20.09 -4.26 1.02
CA ILE A 162 -19.53 -5.10 -0.06
C ILE A 162 -20.00 -4.61 -1.43
N ASP A 163 -21.29 -4.31 -1.59
CA ASP A 163 -21.82 -3.81 -2.87
C ASP A 163 -21.21 -2.44 -3.23
N ASP A 164 -21.02 -1.55 -2.25
CA ASP A 164 -20.35 -0.26 -2.43
C ASP A 164 -18.87 -0.42 -2.81
N TRP A 165 -18.15 -1.36 -2.19
CA TRP A 165 -16.76 -1.69 -2.54
C TRP A 165 -16.63 -2.38 -3.90
N LEU A 166 -17.57 -3.23 -4.30
CA LEU A 166 -17.59 -3.83 -5.63
C LEU A 166 -17.87 -2.78 -6.71
N ALA A 167 -18.73 -1.80 -6.44
CA ALA A 167 -18.92 -0.65 -7.32
C ALA A 167 -17.65 0.21 -7.42
N LEU A 168 -16.95 0.42 -6.30
CA LEU A 168 -15.65 1.10 -6.31
C LEU A 168 -14.62 0.31 -7.14
N LEU A 169 -14.56 -1.01 -6.97
CA LEU A 169 -13.67 -1.89 -7.71
C LEU A 169 -13.93 -1.88 -9.22
N LYS A 170 -15.21 -1.78 -9.61
CA LYS A 170 -15.61 -1.65 -11.02
C LYS A 170 -15.10 -0.35 -11.65
N ASP A 171 -15.08 0.74 -10.89
CA ASP A 171 -14.62 2.05 -11.36
C ASP A 171 -13.10 2.23 -11.20
N THR A 172 -12.41 1.26 -10.60
CA THR A 172 -10.95 1.27 -10.42
C THR A 172 -10.23 1.30 -11.77
N PRO A 173 -9.34 2.27 -12.02
CA PRO A 173 -8.52 2.27 -13.22
C PRO A 173 -7.59 1.04 -13.28
N PRO A 174 -7.34 0.47 -14.47
CA PRO A 174 -6.35 -0.58 -14.62
C PRO A 174 -4.98 -0.16 -14.08
N GLY A 175 -4.35 -1.04 -13.29
CA GLY A 175 -3.05 -0.83 -12.67
C GLY A 175 -3.09 -0.04 -11.36
N ALA A 176 -4.26 0.27 -10.82
CA ALA A 176 -4.36 0.90 -9.50
C ALA A 176 -3.69 0.04 -8.42
N THR A 177 -2.73 0.63 -7.71
CA THR A 177 -1.93 -0.05 -6.68
C THR A 177 -2.77 -0.58 -5.52
N TRP A 178 -3.97 -0.03 -5.31
CA TRP A 178 -4.91 -0.39 -4.26
C TRP A 178 -5.94 -1.47 -4.64
N GLU A 179 -6.01 -1.86 -5.92
CA GLU A 179 -7.02 -2.81 -6.42
C GLU A 179 -7.00 -4.14 -5.64
N ASN A 180 -5.80 -4.69 -5.43
CA ASN A 180 -5.60 -5.95 -4.73
C ASN A 180 -6.02 -5.88 -3.25
N ASP A 181 -5.75 -4.77 -2.59
CA ASP A 181 -6.12 -4.58 -1.20
C ASP A 181 -7.64 -4.41 -1.07
N LEU A 182 -8.31 -3.73 -2.02
CA LEU A 182 -9.76 -3.64 -2.05
C LEU A 182 -10.43 -5.01 -2.24
N ARG A 183 -9.91 -5.84 -3.18
CA ARG A 183 -10.37 -7.23 -3.35
C ARG A 183 -10.19 -8.05 -2.08
N ARG A 184 -9.07 -7.88 -1.38
CA ARG A 184 -8.80 -8.56 -0.10
C ARG A 184 -9.81 -8.14 0.97
N THR A 185 -10.11 -6.85 1.09
CA THR A 185 -11.12 -6.33 2.02
C THR A 185 -12.49 -6.93 1.74
N ILE A 186 -12.95 -6.91 0.48
CA ILE A 186 -14.22 -7.52 0.06
C ILE A 186 -14.26 -9.00 0.45
N THR A 187 -13.22 -9.76 0.11
CA THR A 187 -13.13 -11.19 0.38
C THR A 187 -13.15 -11.49 1.88
N GLN A 188 -12.43 -10.71 2.69
CA GLN A 188 -12.32 -10.93 4.13
C GLN A 188 -13.66 -10.64 4.82
N VAL A 189 -14.30 -9.51 4.51
CA VAL A 189 -15.61 -9.15 5.08
C VAL A 189 -16.68 -10.15 4.63
N ALA A 190 -16.66 -10.56 3.36
CA ALA A 190 -17.56 -11.56 2.83
C ALA A 190 -17.41 -12.91 3.56
N LYS A 191 -16.18 -13.37 3.79
CA LYS A 191 -15.88 -14.61 4.51
C LYS A 191 -16.36 -14.55 5.98
N ILE A 192 -16.08 -13.47 6.69
CA ILE A 192 -16.49 -13.29 8.09
C ILE A 192 -18.02 -13.34 8.20
N ASN A 193 -18.71 -12.71 7.26
CA ASN A 193 -20.16 -12.54 7.29
C ASN A 193 -20.92 -13.60 6.46
N LYS A 194 -20.22 -14.61 5.92
CA LYS A 194 -20.78 -15.70 5.10
C LYS A 194 -21.57 -15.20 3.88
N ILE A 195 -21.07 -14.15 3.24
CA ILE A 195 -21.63 -13.57 2.01
C ILE A 195 -20.87 -14.15 0.81
N ASP A 196 -21.58 -14.63 -0.21
CA ASP A 196 -20.93 -15.09 -1.44
C ASP A 196 -20.67 -13.91 -2.39
N VAL A 197 -19.39 -13.74 -2.73
CA VAL A 197 -18.89 -12.70 -3.65
C VAL A 197 -18.13 -13.28 -4.83
N THR A 198 -18.10 -14.61 -4.97
CA THR A 198 -17.23 -15.33 -5.91
C THR A 198 -17.51 -14.94 -7.34
N GLU A 199 -18.77 -15.00 -7.77
CA GLU A 199 -19.18 -14.64 -9.13
C GLU A 199 -18.98 -13.14 -9.41
N LYS A 200 -19.33 -12.28 -8.44
CA LYS A 200 -19.20 -10.82 -8.58
C LYS A 200 -17.72 -10.41 -8.75
N LEU A 201 -16.81 -10.99 -7.97
CA LEU A 201 -15.37 -10.71 -8.08
C LEU A 201 -14.75 -11.30 -9.35
N ALA A 202 -15.20 -12.48 -9.79
CA ALA A 202 -14.75 -13.09 -11.04
C ALA A 202 -15.16 -12.27 -12.27
N ALA A 203 -16.37 -11.72 -12.28
CA ALA A 203 -16.86 -10.84 -13.35
C ALA A 203 -16.07 -9.53 -13.43
N LEU A 204 -15.58 -9.04 -12.30
CA LEU A 204 -14.69 -7.88 -12.22
C LEU A 204 -13.22 -8.34 -12.31
N ALA A 205 -12.84 -9.19 -13.27
CA ALA A 205 -11.47 -9.70 -13.36
C ALA A 205 -10.43 -8.55 -13.35
N PRO A 206 -9.23 -8.76 -12.76
CA PRO A 206 -8.21 -7.71 -12.71
C PRO A 206 -7.91 -7.21 -14.12
N THR A 207 -8.11 -5.93 -14.37
CA THR A 207 -7.85 -5.29 -15.68
C THR A 207 -6.35 -5.04 -15.89
N SER A 208 -5.54 -5.41 -14.91
CA SER A 208 -4.12 -5.17 -14.83
C SER A 208 -3.34 -6.42 -15.26
N ASN A 209 -2.81 -6.41 -16.48
CA ASN A 209 -1.50 -7.04 -16.79
C ASN A 209 -0.35 -6.21 -16.19
N HIS A 210 -0.53 -5.68 -14.98
CA HIS A 210 0.60 -5.40 -14.11
C HIS A 210 0.91 -6.71 -13.39
N PRO A 211 2.19 -7.10 -13.25
CA PRO A 211 2.51 -8.25 -12.44
C PRO A 211 1.83 -8.04 -11.10
N ALA A 212 1.01 -9.01 -10.67
CA ALA A 212 0.89 -9.23 -9.25
C ALA A 212 2.30 -9.10 -8.69
N MET A 213 2.50 -8.25 -7.67
CA MET A 213 3.71 -8.38 -6.86
C MET A 213 3.87 -9.87 -6.62
N PRO A 214 4.96 -10.48 -7.12
CA PRO A 214 4.99 -11.90 -7.25
C PRO A 214 4.87 -12.51 -5.86
N SER A 215 3.78 -13.23 -5.64
CA SER A 215 3.96 -14.63 -5.28
C SER A 215 4.76 -15.28 -6.42
N GLY A 216 6.09 -15.14 -6.39
CA GLY A 216 7.04 -15.73 -7.35
C GLY A 216 7.04 -15.16 -8.79
N LEU A 217 8.16 -14.57 -9.21
CA LEU A 217 8.42 -14.13 -10.59
C LEU A 217 8.44 -15.32 -11.57
N ILE A 218 7.77 -15.23 -12.73
CA ILE A 218 8.25 -15.88 -13.98
C ILE A 218 7.96 -14.95 -15.16
N GLY A 219 8.99 -14.62 -15.94
CA GLY A 219 8.87 -13.99 -17.25
C GLY A 219 9.09 -15.00 -18.37
N GLY A 220 8.40 -14.80 -19.50
CA GLY A 220 8.66 -15.48 -20.79
C GLY A 220 7.61 -16.52 -21.18
N ALA A 221 6.81 -16.19 -22.21
CA ALA A 221 5.69 -16.95 -22.77
C ALA A 221 4.51 -17.21 -21.81
N ALA A 222 3.29 -16.87 -22.23
CA ALA A 222 2.08 -17.10 -21.47
C ALA A 222 1.83 -18.62 -21.33
N ILE A 223 2.35 -19.22 -20.27
CA ILE A 223 1.94 -20.53 -19.80
C ILE A 223 0.68 -20.31 -18.96
N PRO A 224 -0.46 -20.93 -19.32
CA PRO A 224 -1.68 -20.86 -18.53
C PRO A 224 -1.39 -21.18 -17.06
N GLY A 225 -1.95 -20.38 -16.14
CA GLY A 225 -1.78 -20.59 -14.71
C GLY A 225 -2.17 -22.02 -14.28
N PRO A 226 -1.60 -22.53 -13.18
CA PRO A 226 -1.74 -23.93 -12.85
C PRO A 226 -3.20 -24.32 -12.65
N SER A 227 -3.59 -25.43 -13.27
CA SER A 227 -4.97 -25.92 -13.23
C SER A 227 -5.41 -26.21 -11.80
N ALA A 228 -6.72 -26.24 -11.56
CA ALA A 228 -7.28 -26.60 -10.26
C ALA A 228 -6.81 -27.99 -9.76
N GLU A 229 -6.31 -28.84 -10.66
CA GLU A 229 -5.72 -30.14 -10.35
C GLU A 229 -4.26 -30.01 -9.87
N GLN A 230 -3.48 -29.10 -10.48
CA GLN A 230 -2.12 -28.79 -10.05
C GLN A 230 -2.09 -28.13 -8.66
N ILE A 231 -3.10 -27.32 -8.32
CA ILE A 231 -3.26 -26.74 -6.98
C ILE A 231 -3.56 -27.83 -5.94
N ARG A 232 -4.42 -28.80 -6.28
CA ARG A 232 -4.71 -29.96 -5.41
C ARG A 232 -3.51 -30.88 -5.23
N ALA A 233 -2.73 -31.09 -6.30
CA ALA A 233 -1.50 -31.87 -6.24
C ALA A 233 -0.42 -31.20 -5.37
N ALA A 234 -0.30 -29.86 -5.45
CA ALA A 234 0.62 -29.10 -4.59
C ALA A 234 0.23 -29.15 -3.11
N ALA A 235 -1.09 -29.15 -2.81
CA ALA A 235 -1.60 -29.30 -1.45
C ALA A 235 -1.42 -30.71 -0.86
N ALA A 236 -1.11 -31.71 -1.70
CA ALA A 236 -0.83 -33.09 -1.30
C ALA A 236 0.66 -33.38 -1.03
N LEU A 237 1.55 -32.40 -1.26
CA LEU A 237 2.98 -32.56 -1.02
C LEU A 237 3.30 -32.60 0.48
N THR A 238 4.25 -33.45 0.86
CA THR A 238 4.76 -33.47 2.24
C THR A 238 5.59 -32.21 2.51
N PRO A 239 5.71 -31.75 3.77
CA PRO A 239 6.55 -30.60 4.12
C PRO A 239 7.99 -30.71 3.56
N SER A 240 8.59 -31.90 3.61
CA SER A 240 9.93 -32.16 3.06
C SER A 240 10.04 -31.99 1.53
N GLN A 241 8.97 -32.29 0.79
CA GLN A 241 8.93 -32.09 -0.66
C GLN A 241 8.76 -30.61 -1.02
N GLN A 242 7.97 -29.88 -0.22
CA GLN A 242 7.81 -28.43 -0.36
C GLN A 242 9.15 -27.70 -0.11
N ASP A 243 9.89 -28.11 0.93
CA ASP A 243 11.21 -27.55 1.25
C ASP A 243 12.23 -27.80 0.14
N SER A 244 12.27 -29.03 -0.40
CA SER A 244 13.18 -29.39 -1.50
C SER A 244 12.91 -28.58 -2.76
N MET A 245 11.64 -28.36 -3.09
CA MET A 245 11.24 -27.54 -4.23
C MET A 245 11.60 -26.07 -4.01
N ALA A 246 11.33 -25.53 -2.81
CA ALA A 246 11.69 -24.16 -2.45
C ALA A 246 13.21 -23.93 -2.54
N GLN A 247 14.02 -24.87 -2.05
CA GLN A 247 15.50 -24.79 -2.13
C GLN A 247 16.01 -24.75 -3.57
N GLN A 248 15.41 -25.53 -4.48
CA GLN A 248 15.76 -25.51 -5.90
C GLN A 248 15.42 -24.17 -6.54
N MET A 249 14.23 -23.63 -6.27
CA MET A 249 13.80 -22.33 -6.79
C MET A 249 14.71 -21.18 -6.32
N VAL A 250 15.08 -21.18 -5.03
CA VAL A 250 15.97 -20.17 -4.46
C VAL A 250 17.39 -20.28 -5.03
N SER A 251 17.87 -21.49 -5.28
CA SER A 251 19.20 -21.71 -5.89
C SER A 251 19.24 -21.27 -7.36
N GLN A 252 18.14 -21.43 -8.10
CA GLN A 252 18.03 -20.88 -9.46
C GLN A 252 17.99 -19.34 -9.46
N LEU A 253 17.29 -18.73 -8.50
CA LEU A 253 17.27 -17.28 -8.33
C LEU A 253 18.69 -16.73 -8.08
N GLU A 254 19.46 -17.37 -7.20
CA GLU A 254 20.85 -17.00 -6.92
C GLU A 254 21.73 -17.05 -8.18
N GLY A 255 21.59 -18.08 -9.02
CA GLY A 255 22.29 -18.15 -10.31
C GLY A 255 21.94 -17.00 -11.25
N LYS A 256 20.66 -16.64 -11.35
CA LYS A 256 20.19 -15.51 -12.16
C LYS A 256 20.74 -14.16 -11.67
N LEU A 257 20.84 -13.98 -10.35
CA LEU A 257 21.36 -12.73 -9.76
C LEU A 257 22.87 -12.59 -9.96
N ARG A 258 23.61 -13.69 -9.98
CA ARG A 258 25.03 -13.66 -10.38
C ARG A 258 25.20 -13.25 -11.86
N ALA A 259 24.28 -13.64 -12.72
CA ALA A 259 24.29 -13.24 -14.14
C ALA A 259 23.78 -11.80 -14.36
N ASN A 260 22.95 -11.27 -13.47
CA ASN A 260 22.47 -9.88 -13.49
C ASN A 260 22.67 -9.20 -12.11
N PRO A 261 23.92 -8.82 -11.79
CA PRO A 261 24.27 -8.34 -10.45
C PRO A 261 23.58 -7.04 -10.04
N GLY A 262 23.18 -6.19 -10.99
CA GLY A 262 22.55 -4.89 -10.73
C GLY A 262 21.14 -4.95 -10.16
N ASN A 263 20.54 -6.13 -10.06
CA ASN A 263 19.21 -6.32 -9.49
C ASN A 263 19.24 -6.33 -7.96
N LEU A 264 19.33 -5.15 -7.35
CA LEU A 264 19.36 -4.97 -5.89
C LEU A 264 18.16 -5.59 -5.18
N ASP A 265 16.95 -5.41 -5.73
CA ASP A 265 15.73 -5.94 -5.14
C ASP A 265 15.70 -7.48 -5.19
N GLY A 266 16.28 -8.07 -6.23
CA GLY A 266 16.47 -9.50 -6.35
C GLY A 266 17.42 -10.06 -5.30
N TRP A 267 18.51 -9.35 -4.99
CA TRP A 267 19.42 -9.73 -3.89
C TRP A 267 18.72 -9.66 -2.52
N VAL A 268 17.89 -8.64 -2.28
CA VAL A 268 17.07 -8.54 -1.06
C VAL A 268 16.05 -9.68 -0.96
N MET A 269 15.42 -10.04 -2.09
CA MET A 269 14.52 -11.19 -2.15
C MET A 269 15.24 -12.50 -1.83
N LEU A 270 16.44 -12.73 -2.39
CA LEU A 270 17.25 -13.92 -2.10
C LEU A 270 17.58 -14.04 -0.61
N MET A 271 18.02 -12.93 0.01
CA MET A 271 18.30 -12.87 1.46
C MET A 271 17.07 -13.25 2.30
N ARG A 272 15.89 -12.71 1.96
CA ARG A 272 14.63 -13.00 2.65
C ARG A 272 14.22 -14.47 2.48
N SER A 273 14.28 -15.01 1.27
CA SER A 273 13.93 -16.41 1.00
C SER A 273 14.83 -17.38 1.77
N ARG A 274 16.15 -17.11 1.82
CA ARG A 274 17.10 -17.92 2.60
C ARG A 274 16.80 -17.83 4.11
N LYS A 275 16.40 -16.66 4.63
CA LYS A 275 15.97 -16.53 6.04
C LYS A 275 14.69 -17.31 6.34
N THR A 276 13.69 -17.27 5.46
CA THR A 276 12.44 -18.05 5.63
C THR A 276 12.70 -19.56 5.65
N LEU A 277 13.71 -20.03 4.90
CA LEU A 277 14.14 -21.42 4.90
C LEU A 277 15.08 -21.80 6.06
N GLY A 278 15.37 -20.87 6.98
CA GLY A 278 16.29 -21.09 8.10
C GLY A 278 17.77 -21.17 7.70
N GLU A 279 18.11 -20.81 6.46
CA GLU A 279 19.47 -20.93 5.92
C GLU A 279 20.29 -19.66 6.20
N GLU A 280 20.55 -19.37 7.48
CA GLU A 280 21.13 -18.09 7.91
C GLU A 280 22.50 -17.79 7.28
N ALA A 281 23.39 -18.79 7.23
CA ALA A 281 24.71 -18.64 6.62
C ALA A 281 24.63 -18.28 5.12
N LYS A 282 23.65 -18.86 4.41
CA LYS A 282 23.43 -18.56 2.98
C LYS A 282 22.81 -17.17 2.80
N ALA A 283 21.95 -16.73 3.72
CA ALA A 283 21.40 -15.38 3.71
C ALA A 283 22.50 -14.32 3.91
N SER A 284 23.41 -14.53 4.86
CA SER A 284 24.55 -13.61 5.05
C SER A 284 25.54 -13.68 3.88
N ARG A 285 25.71 -14.85 3.24
CA ARG A 285 26.53 -14.97 2.03
C ARG A 285 25.91 -14.22 0.85
N ALA A 286 24.59 -14.27 0.69
CA ALA A 286 23.88 -13.51 -0.33
C ALA A 286 24.05 -12.00 -0.13
N LEU A 287 24.07 -11.51 1.12
CA LEU A 287 24.42 -10.11 1.41
C LEU A 287 25.84 -9.76 0.94
N ALA A 288 26.82 -10.60 1.26
CA ALA A 288 28.21 -10.37 0.88
C ALA A 288 28.38 -10.34 -0.65
N ASP A 289 27.80 -11.31 -1.35
CA ASP A 289 27.82 -11.39 -2.81
C ASP A 289 27.12 -10.17 -3.43
N ALA A 290 25.98 -9.73 -2.87
CA ALA A 290 25.25 -8.55 -3.33
C ALA A 290 26.05 -7.24 -3.17
N ILE A 291 26.73 -7.06 -2.05
CA ILE A 291 27.58 -5.88 -1.77
C ILE A 291 28.81 -5.89 -2.68
N ALA A 292 29.46 -7.05 -2.86
CA ALA A 292 30.61 -7.19 -3.75
C ALA A 292 30.23 -6.85 -5.20
N ALA A 293 29.04 -7.28 -5.62
CA ALA A 293 28.48 -6.99 -6.94
C ALA A 293 27.98 -5.53 -7.09
N ASN A 294 27.62 -4.86 -5.99
CA ASN A 294 27.05 -3.51 -5.99
C ASN A 294 27.62 -2.61 -4.87
N PRO A 295 28.90 -2.22 -4.94
CA PRO A 295 29.55 -1.47 -3.85
C PRO A 295 28.86 -0.13 -3.53
N ALA A 296 28.35 0.58 -4.54
CA ALA A 296 27.63 1.84 -4.36
C ALA A 296 26.31 1.70 -3.60
N ALA A 297 25.71 0.50 -3.59
CA ALA A 297 24.46 0.20 -2.90
C ALA A 297 24.68 -0.48 -1.54
N ALA A 298 25.94 -0.58 -1.06
CA ALA A 298 26.27 -1.34 0.14
C ALA A 298 25.48 -0.88 1.38
N ALA A 299 25.33 0.43 1.59
CA ALA A 299 24.59 0.97 2.72
C ALA A 299 23.10 0.54 2.70
N ARG A 300 22.47 0.58 1.52
CA ARG A 300 21.08 0.12 1.33
C ARG A 300 20.98 -1.37 1.60
N LEU A 301 21.83 -2.19 1.00
CA LEU A 301 21.82 -3.65 1.15
C LEU A 301 22.03 -4.08 2.60
N GLN A 302 22.92 -3.39 3.33
CA GLN A 302 23.13 -3.62 4.76
C GLN A 302 21.92 -3.25 5.60
N SER A 303 21.24 -2.13 5.30
CA SER A 303 20.02 -1.72 5.99
C SER A 303 18.90 -2.75 5.80
N GLU A 304 18.71 -3.22 4.56
CA GLU A 304 17.71 -4.23 4.22
C GLU A 304 18.01 -5.57 4.93
N ALA A 305 19.27 -5.98 4.95
CA ALA A 305 19.69 -7.19 5.66
C ALA A 305 19.51 -7.08 7.18
N ALA A 306 19.78 -5.90 7.76
CA ALA A 306 19.54 -5.65 9.18
C ALA A 306 18.05 -5.75 9.54
N ALA A 307 17.16 -5.23 8.68
CA ALA A 307 15.72 -5.38 8.84
C ALA A 307 15.25 -6.85 8.78
N LEU A 308 16.01 -7.72 8.11
CA LEU A 308 15.78 -9.16 8.03
C LEU A 308 16.49 -9.96 9.15
N GLY A 309 17.19 -9.30 10.07
CA GLY A 309 17.96 -9.95 11.13
C GLY A 309 19.13 -10.79 10.62
N ILE A 310 19.73 -10.41 9.49
CA ILE A 310 20.89 -11.08 8.89
C ILE A 310 22.17 -10.41 9.40
N ALA A 311 23.02 -11.17 10.08
CA ALA A 311 24.32 -10.69 10.54
C ALA A 311 25.31 -10.53 9.36
N LYS A 312 26.23 -9.57 9.48
CA LYS A 312 27.39 -9.47 8.59
C LYS A 312 28.30 -10.69 8.83
N LEU A 313 28.76 -11.31 7.74
CA LEU A 313 29.85 -12.28 7.78
C LEU A 313 31.18 -11.58 8.06
#